data_AF-A0A1X7TIG4-F1
#
_entry.id   AF-A0A1X7TIG4-F1
#
_cell.length_a   1.000
_cell.length_b   1.000
_cell.length_c   1.000
_cell.angle_alpha   90.00
_cell.angle_beta   90.00
_cell.angle_gamma   90.00
#
_symmetry.space_group_name_H-M   'P 1'
#
loop_
_entity.id
_entity.type
_entity.pdbx_description
1 polymer ?
#
loop_
_entity_poly.entity_id
_entity_poly.type
_entity_poly.pdbx_seq_one_letter_code
_entity_poly.pdbx_strand_id
1 'polypeptide(L)'
;MESPRSMKHHYPYDHVAGGPPHQSPAKYIYSYRNPRDVAVSQFLVQKQFPHKSPLTWSKFLDDFIDGNVVYGSPLDNIRGWWDHKDSPNILMLSYERTKKDPIGAVQSISTFLGYQLSQKLIEEIAANSRIDKMKKNLESFNSDLTRFNFVRKGVVGEWCNYFSPQDIKKLDAAVKEKLGDTDIVFDYGDTIDQ
;
A
#
# COMPACT_ATOMS: atom_id res chain seq x y z
N MET A 1 -24.29 14.58 4.61
CA MET A 1 -22.95 14.51 5.24
C MET A 1 -22.31 15.88 5.10
N GLU A 2 -21.84 16.45 6.20
CA GLU A 2 -21.10 17.72 6.18
C GLU A 2 -19.69 17.51 5.62
N SER A 3 -19.11 18.60 5.10
CA SER A 3 -17.73 18.62 4.60
C SER A 3 -16.77 19.15 5.67
N PRO A 4 -15.46 18.81 5.64
CA PRO A 4 -14.81 17.93 4.67
C PRO A 4 -15.07 16.44 4.91
N ARG A 5 -15.14 15.65 3.83
CA ARG A 5 -15.33 14.20 3.87
C ARG A 5 -14.04 13.49 3.53
N SER A 6 -13.73 12.42 4.25
CA SER A 6 -12.62 11.52 3.98
C SER A 6 -13.14 10.17 3.51
N MET A 7 -12.55 9.61 2.46
CA MET A 7 -12.91 8.29 1.92
C MET A 7 -11.67 7.43 1.74
N LYS A 8 -11.82 6.13 1.96
CA LYS A 8 -10.79 5.12 1.73
C LYS A 8 -11.32 4.07 0.76
N HIS A 9 -10.56 3.75 -0.27
CA HIS A 9 -10.86 2.67 -1.20
C HIS A 9 -9.55 2.02 -1.71
N HIS A 10 -9.71 0.90 -2.41
CA HIS A 10 -8.62 0.23 -3.14
C HIS A 10 -8.88 0.15 -4.65
N TYR A 11 -9.89 0.89 -5.14
CA TYR A 11 -10.27 0.85 -6.55
C TYR A 11 -9.11 1.26 -7.48
N PRO A 12 -8.99 0.59 -8.64
CA PRO A 12 -8.19 1.08 -9.76
C PRO A 12 -8.60 2.50 -10.16
N TYR A 13 -7.68 3.22 -10.78
CA TYR A 13 -7.86 4.61 -11.17
C TYR A 13 -9.18 4.87 -11.93
N ASP A 14 -9.47 4.06 -12.94
CA ASP A 14 -10.65 4.20 -13.80
C ASP A 14 -11.97 3.75 -13.13
N HIS A 15 -11.90 3.15 -11.94
CA HIS A 15 -13.08 2.68 -11.20
C HIS A 15 -13.47 3.61 -10.05
N VAL A 16 -12.75 4.72 -9.86
CA VAL A 16 -13.12 5.73 -8.86
C VAL A 16 -14.43 6.41 -9.29
N ALA A 17 -15.41 6.41 -8.41
CA ALA A 17 -16.68 7.07 -8.67
C ALA A 17 -16.51 8.59 -8.81
N GLY A 18 -17.21 9.18 -9.78
CA GLY A 18 -17.17 10.63 -10.03
C GLY A 18 -16.28 11.07 -11.20
N GLY A 19 -15.78 10.13 -12.00
CA GLY A 19 -14.96 10.40 -13.18
C GLY A 19 -13.46 10.27 -12.91
N PRO A 20 -12.60 10.64 -13.89
CA PRO A 20 -11.16 10.48 -13.76
C PRO A 20 -10.61 11.25 -12.54
N PRO A 21 -9.89 10.60 -11.61
CA PRO A 21 -9.40 11.24 -10.40
C PRO A 21 -8.64 12.55 -10.62
N HIS A 22 -7.80 12.65 -11.66
CA HIS A 22 -7.06 13.88 -11.98
C HIS A 22 -7.95 15.10 -12.34
N GLN A 23 -9.21 14.89 -12.69
CA GLN A 23 -10.17 15.93 -13.03
C GLN A 23 -11.14 16.25 -11.88
N SER A 24 -11.08 15.48 -10.80
CA SER A 24 -11.95 15.63 -9.65
C SER A 24 -11.48 16.77 -8.73
N PRO A 25 -12.40 17.51 -8.08
CA PRO A 25 -12.05 18.51 -7.08
C PRO A 25 -11.51 17.90 -5.78
N ALA A 26 -11.57 16.57 -5.62
CA ALA A 26 -11.01 15.88 -4.47
C ALA A 26 -9.48 15.79 -4.55
N LYS A 27 -8.83 15.73 -3.39
CA LYS A 27 -7.42 15.37 -3.26
C LYS A 27 -7.30 13.88 -3.01
N TYR A 28 -6.40 13.21 -3.73
CA TYR A 28 -6.13 11.78 -3.63
C TYR A 28 -4.73 11.56 -3.08
N ILE A 29 -4.60 10.75 -2.03
CA ILE A 29 -3.30 10.26 -1.55
C ILE A 29 -3.26 8.78 -1.89
N TYR A 30 -2.46 8.42 -2.89
CA TYR A 30 -2.29 7.04 -3.32
C TYR A 30 -1.07 6.43 -2.65
N SER A 31 -1.31 5.51 -1.72
CA SER A 31 -0.23 4.77 -1.07
C SER A 31 0.13 3.53 -1.89
N TYR A 32 1.40 3.44 -2.31
CA TYR A 32 1.95 2.29 -3.00
C TYR A 32 3.09 1.65 -2.20
N ARG A 33 3.42 0.41 -2.51
CA ARG A 33 4.42 -0.40 -1.79
C ARG A 33 5.07 -1.36 -2.77
N ASN A 34 6.29 -1.81 -2.47
CA ASN A 34 6.95 -2.84 -3.27
C ASN A 34 6.05 -4.08 -3.44
N PRO A 35 5.92 -4.61 -4.67
CA PRO A 35 4.91 -5.62 -4.99
C PRO A 35 5.14 -6.95 -4.28
N ARG A 36 6.39 -7.27 -3.89
CA ARG A 36 6.72 -8.50 -3.17
C ARG A 36 6.13 -8.50 -1.76
N ASP A 37 6.31 -7.41 -1.01
CA ASP A 37 5.69 -7.29 0.30
C ASP A 37 4.15 -7.14 0.23
N VAL A 38 3.63 -6.52 -0.84
CA VAL A 38 2.17 -6.47 -1.07
C VAL A 38 1.61 -7.88 -1.21
N ALA A 39 2.24 -8.74 -2.01
CA ALA A 39 1.85 -10.13 -2.18
C ALA A 39 1.85 -10.89 -0.83
N VAL A 40 2.93 -10.78 -0.04
CA VAL A 40 2.98 -11.43 1.29
C VAL A 40 1.89 -10.91 2.22
N SER A 41 1.71 -9.59 2.30
CA SER A 41 0.70 -9.00 3.17
C SER A 41 -0.70 -9.44 2.79
N GLN A 42 -1.02 -9.45 1.50
CA GLN A 42 -2.33 -9.86 1.01
C GLN A 42 -2.58 -11.35 1.17
N PHE A 43 -1.59 -12.21 0.90
CA PHE A 43 -1.68 -13.65 1.17
C PHE A 43 -2.05 -13.93 2.63
N LEU A 44 -1.38 -13.26 3.55
CA LEU A 44 -1.55 -13.50 4.98
C LEU A 44 -2.86 -12.95 5.53
N VAL A 45 -3.34 -11.83 4.99
CA VAL A 45 -4.69 -11.31 5.27
C VAL A 45 -5.74 -12.27 4.70
N GLN A 46 -5.59 -12.69 3.44
CA GLN A 46 -6.53 -13.59 2.80
C GLN A 46 -6.63 -14.91 3.56
N LYS A 47 -5.51 -15.47 4.04
CA LYS A 47 -5.46 -16.71 4.83
C LYS A 47 -6.28 -16.66 6.13
N GLN A 48 -6.61 -15.47 6.65
CA GLN A 48 -7.46 -15.31 7.83
C GLN A 48 -8.96 -15.48 7.54
N PHE A 49 -9.37 -15.36 6.27
CA PHE A 49 -10.76 -15.54 5.87
C PHE A 49 -11.08 -17.00 5.56
N PRO A 50 -12.34 -17.44 5.67
CA PRO A 50 -12.74 -18.79 5.29
C PRO A 50 -12.51 -19.04 3.79
N HIS A 51 -11.89 -20.16 3.45
CA HIS A 51 -11.71 -20.63 2.07
C HIS A 51 -12.35 -21.99 1.86
N LYS A 52 -12.89 -22.23 0.67
CA LYS A 52 -13.41 -23.56 0.28
C LYS A 52 -12.30 -24.61 0.18
N SER A 53 -11.05 -24.20 -0.04
CA SER A 53 -9.88 -25.06 -0.11
C SER A 53 -8.67 -24.33 0.50
N PRO A 54 -7.65 -25.05 1.00
CA PRO A 54 -6.47 -24.41 1.59
C PRO A 54 -5.77 -23.48 0.59
N LEU A 55 -5.59 -22.21 0.98
CA LEU A 55 -4.85 -21.24 0.18
C LEU A 55 -3.34 -21.49 0.35
N THR A 56 -2.69 -21.93 -0.72
CA THR A 56 -1.23 -22.10 -0.76
C THR A 56 -0.54 -20.84 -1.30
N TRP A 57 0.72 -20.64 -0.91
CA TRP A 57 1.52 -19.50 -1.38
C TRP A 57 1.67 -19.51 -2.91
N SER A 58 2.04 -20.66 -3.50
CA SER A 58 2.22 -20.79 -4.95
C SER A 58 0.96 -20.41 -5.73
N LYS A 59 -0.21 -20.96 -5.35
CA LYS A 59 -1.46 -20.63 -6.03
C LYS A 59 -1.81 -19.16 -5.87
N PHE A 60 -1.68 -18.63 -4.66
CA PHE A 60 -1.94 -17.23 -4.41
C PHE A 60 -1.04 -16.32 -5.25
N LEU A 61 0.26 -16.63 -5.36
CA LEU A 61 1.20 -15.81 -6.09
C LEU A 61 0.90 -15.81 -7.60
N ASP A 62 0.56 -16.97 -8.16
CA ASP A 62 0.13 -17.05 -9.57
C ASP A 62 -1.17 -16.22 -9.77
N ASP A 63 -2.17 -16.36 -8.90
CA ASP A 63 -3.41 -15.55 -8.95
C ASP A 63 -3.11 -14.03 -8.79
N PHE A 64 -2.13 -13.67 -7.94
CA PHE A 64 -1.72 -12.28 -7.70
C PHE A 64 -1.07 -11.66 -8.94
N ILE A 65 -0.21 -12.41 -9.62
CA ILE A 65 0.47 -11.97 -10.85
C ILE A 65 -0.54 -11.83 -11.99
N ASP A 66 -1.47 -12.77 -12.11
CA ASP A 66 -2.53 -12.74 -13.13
C ASP A 66 -3.63 -11.71 -12.83
N GLY A 67 -3.58 -11.07 -11.66
CA GLY A 67 -4.58 -10.10 -11.21
C GLY A 67 -5.92 -10.70 -10.80
N ASN A 68 -5.97 -12.01 -10.55
CA ASN A 68 -7.12 -12.76 -10.07
C ASN A 68 -7.29 -12.67 -8.54
N VAL A 69 -7.05 -11.48 -7.98
CA VAL A 69 -7.20 -11.21 -6.56
C VAL A 69 -8.21 -10.09 -6.30
N VAL A 70 -8.60 -9.90 -5.04
CA VAL A 70 -9.54 -8.83 -4.67
C VAL A 70 -8.98 -7.48 -5.13
N TYR A 71 -9.81 -6.69 -5.82
CA TYR A 71 -9.48 -5.43 -6.50
C TYR A 71 -8.66 -5.54 -7.80
N GLY A 72 -8.44 -6.75 -8.32
CA GLY A 72 -7.76 -6.98 -9.60
C GLY A 72 -6.24 -6.98 -9.49
N SER A 73 -5.58 -6.77 -10.62
CA SER A 73 -4.12 -6.69 -10.75
C SER A 73 -3.53 -5.54 -9.93
N PRO A 74 -2.69 -5.82 -8.91
CA PRO A 74 -2.03 -4.79 -8.13
C PRO A 74 -1.05 -3.94 -8.96
N LEU A 75 -0.44 -4.56 -9.98
CA LEU A 75 0.49 -3.87 -10.89
C LEU A 75 -0.25 -2.90 -11.81
N ASP A 76 -1.39 -3.31 -12.38
CA ASP A 76 -2.21 -2.42 -13.21
C ASP A 76 -2.86 -1.32 -12.36
N ASN A 77 -3.19 -1.62 -11.09
CA ASN A 77 -3.66 -0.63 -10.14
C ASN A 77 -2.60 0.46 -9.93
N ILE A 78 -1.36 0.09 -9.58
CA ILE A 78 -0.27 1.06 -9.41
C ILE A 78 -0.04 1.82 -10.71
N ARG A 79 -0.01 1.14 -11.87
CA ARG A 79 0.19 1.75 -13.19
C ARG A 79 -0.81 2.88 -13.45
N GLY A 80 -2.11 2.59 -13.31
CA GLY A 80 -3.15 3.59 -13.59
C GLY A 80 -3.03 4.84 -12.73
N TRP A 81 -2.65 4.70 -11.45
CA TRP A 81 -2.39 5.87 -10.60
C TRP A 81 -1.06 6.57 -10.93
N TRP A 82 -0.02 5.80 -11.29
CA TRP A 82 1.31 6.30 -11.60
C TRP A 82 1.33 7.14 -12.87
N ASP A 83 0.57 6.77 -13.90
CA ASP A 83 0.43 7.53 -15.14
C ASP A 83 -0.12 8.95 -14.93
N HIS A 84 -0.75 9.20 -13.78
CA HIS A 84 -1.32 10.50 -13.40
C HIS A 84 -0.61 11.15 -12.20
N LYS A 85 0.57 10.65 -11.81
CA LYS A 85 1.32 11.09 -10.62
C LYS A 85 1.64 12.59 -10.57
N ASP A 86 1.73 13.25 -11.72
CA ASP A 86 2.08 14.67 -11.83
C ASP A 86 0.85 15.59 -11.71
N SER A 87 -0.34 15.04 -11.52
CA SER A 87 -1.57 15.81 -11.32
C SER A 87 -1.55 16.52 -9.95
N PRO A 88 -1.91 17.81 -9.86
CA PRO A 88 -1.75 18.60 -8.64
C PRO A 88 -2.65 18.14 -7.48
N ASN A 89 -3.68 17.34 -7.77
CA ASN A 89 -4.61 16.79 -6.78
C ASN A 89 -4.32 15.31 -6.46
N ILE A 90 -3.19 14.75 -6.88
CA ILE A 90 -2.76 13.38 -6.59
C ILE A 90 -1.38 13.41 -5.90
N LEU A 91 -1.28 12.77 -4.74
CA LEU A 91 -0.02 12.55 -4.03
C LEU A 91 0.32 11.06 -4.04
N MET A 92 1.41 10.69 -4.73
CA MET A 92 1.98 9.35 -4.65
C MET A 92 2.82 9.21 -3.38
N LEU A 93 2.51 8.22 -2.54
CA LEU A 93 3.16 8.01 -1.26
C LEU A 93 3.66 6.56 -1.11
N SER A 94 4.98 6.36 -1.21
CA SER A 94 5.59 5.06 -0.95
C SER A 94 5.49 4.69 0.53
N TYR A 95 5.03 3.47 0.80
CA TYR A 95 5.03 2.87 2.13
C TYR A 95 6.43 2.85 2.73
N GLU A 96 7.44 2.47 1.96
CA GLU A 96 8.84 2.41 2.37
C GLU A 96 9.35 3.78 2.81
N ARG A 97 8.99 4.85 2.07
CA ARG A 97 9.28 6.22 2.48
C ARG A 97 8.63 6.57 3.81
N THR A 98 7.38 6.16 4.05
CA THR A 98 6.72 6.40 5.36
C THR A 98 7.40 5.67 6.51
N LYS A 99 8.10 4.57 6.22
CA LYS A 99 8.89 3.81 7.20
C LYS A 99 10.25 4.44 7.46
N LYS A 100 10.93 4.88 6.40
CA LYS A 100 12.29 5.45 6.46
C LYS A 100 12.30 6.88 7.01
N ASP A 101 11.34 7.70 6.59
CA ASP A 101 11.20 9.09 7.00
C ASP A 101 9.72 9.42 7.31
N PRO A 102 9.21 9.01 8.49
CA PRO A 102 7.82 9.26 8.87
C PRO A 102 7.51 10.76 9.05
N ILE A 103 8.50 11.57 9.46
CA ILE A 103 8.33 13.03 9.65
C ILE A 103 8.14 13.70 8.29
N GLY A 104 9.01 13.42 7.32
CA GLY A 104 8.90 13.96 5.96
C GLY A 104 7.66 13.47 5.22
N ALA A 105 7.19 12.25 5.49
CA ALA A 105 5.92 11.75 4.97
C ALA A 105 4.72 12.57 5.49
N VAL A 106 4.67 12.83 6.81
CA VAL A 106 3.62 13.68 7.41
C VAL A 106 3.69 15.11 6.88
N GLN A 107 4.88 15.68 6.73
CA GLN A 107 5.07 17.00 6.11
C GLN A 107 4.52 17.03 4.69
N SER A 108 4.86 16.04 3.87
CA SER A 108 4.40 15.96 2.47
C SER A 108 2.87 15.91 2.39
N ILE A 109 2.22 15.10 3.24
CA ILE A 109 0.76 15.02 3.33
C ILE A 109 0.16 16.35 3.77
N SER A 110 0.73 16.98 4.81
CA SER A 110 0.26 18.27 5.33
C SER A 110 0.28 19.35 4.25
N THR A 111 1.42 19.50 3.57
CA THR A 111 1.59 20.48 2.48
C THR A 111 0.61 20.20 1.34
N PHE A 112 0.49 18.95 0.91
CA PHE A 112 -0.44 18.55 -0.15
C PHE A 112 -1.90 18.86 0.21
N LEU A 113 -2.30 18.63 1.46
CA LEU A 113 -3.64 18.96 1.94
C LEU A 113 -3.85 20.47 2.14
N GLY A 114 -2.80 21.28 2.16
CA GLY A 114 -2.85 22.74 2.33
C GLY A 114 -2.80 23.18 3.79
N TYR A 115 -2.32 22.32 4.70
CA TYR A 115 -2.14 22.64 6.11
C TYR A 115 -0.72 23.11 6.40
N GLN A 116 -0.61 24.13 7.26
CA GLN A 116 0.65 24.57 7.85
C GLN A 116 0.71 24.09 9.30
N LEU A 117 1.28 22.90 9.50
CA LEU A 117 1.43 22.32 10.83
C LEU A 117 2.77 22.74 11.44
N SER A 118 2.79 22.89 12.77
CA SER A 118 4.04 23.11 13.49
C SER A 118 4.90 21.84 13.48
N GLN A 119 6.22 22.01 13.59
CA GLN A 119 7.15 20.87 13.65
C GLN A 119 6.80 19.90 14.78
N LYS A 120 6.41 20.43 15.95
CA LYS A 120 5.95 19.63 17.09
C LYS A 120 4.74 18.75 16.74
N LEU A 121 3.74 19.31 16.05
CA LEU A 121 2.54 18.56 15.68
C LEU A 121 2.85 17.49 14.62
N ILE A 122 3.75 17.77 13.68
CA ILE A 122 4.24 16.79 12.70
C ILE A 122 4.90 15.62 13.43
N GLU A 123 5.79 15.88 14.38
CA GLU A 123 6.48 14.86 15.17
C GLU A 123 5.49 14.03 16.01
N GLU A 124 4.49 14.67 16.61
CA GLU A 124 3.43 14.00 17.34
C GLU A 124 2.60 13.07 16.45
N ILE A 125 2.19 13.53 15.25
CA ILE A 125 1.47 12.71 14.27
C ILE A 125 2.33 11.52 13.84
N ALA A 126 3.59 11.75 13.48
CA ALA A 126 4.52 10.71 13.08
C ALA A 126 4.71 9.67 14.21
N ALA A 127 4.88 10.14 15.44
CA ALA A 127 5.01 9.28 16.62
C ALA A 127 3.74 8.50 16.90
N ASN A 128 2.55 9.06 16.69
CA ASN A 128 1.24 8.41 16.89
C ASN A 128 0.85 7.44 15.75
N SER A 129 1.47 7.59 14.59
CA SER A 129 1.25 6.73 13.41
C SER A 129 2.16 5.49 13.38
N ARG A 130 2.97 5.26 14.42
CA ARG A 130 3.85 4.09 14.51
C ARG A 130 3.05 2.80 14.69
N ILE A 131 3.58 1.70 14.15
CA ILE A 131 2.96 0.35 14.16
C ILE A 131 2.53 -0.10 15.55
N ASP A 132 3.40 0.08 16.56
CA ASP A 132 3.15 -0.31 17.94
C ASP A 132 1.95 0.45 18.54
N LYS A 133 1.85 1.75 18.28
CA LYS A 133 0.69 2.55 18.68
C LYS A 133 -0.56 2.21 17.89
N MET A 134 -0.46 1.97 16.58
CA MET A 134 -1.59 1.53 15.77
C MET A 134 -2.17 0.20 16.26
N LYS A 135 -1.31 -0.78 16.59
CA LYS A 135 -1.74 -2.07 17.18
C LYS A 135 -2.47 -1.86 18.49
N LYS A 136 -1.87 -1.12 19.41
CA LYS A 136 -2.45 -0.80 20.72
C LYS A 136 -3.80 -0.08 20.57
N ASN A 137 -3.91 0.84 19.62
CA ASN A 137 -5.17 1.53 19.32
C ASN A 137 -6.22 0.54 18.81
N LEU A 138 -5.90 -0.34 17.86
CA LEU A 138 -6.85 -1.34 17.36
C LEU A 138 -7.33 -2.28 18.46
N GLU A 139 -6.43 -2.74 19.34
CA GLU A 139 -6.74 -3.54 20.53
C GLU A 139 -7.75 -2.82 21.43
N SER A 140 -7.58 -1.51 21.63
CA SER A 140 -8.48 -0.71 22.47
C SER A 140 -9.91 -0.59 21.93
N PHE A 141 -10.09 -0.70 20.61
CA PHE A 141 -11.42 -0.64 19.98
C PHE A 141 -12.11 -2.01 19.87
N ASN A 142 -11.46 -3.10 20.31
CA ASN A 142 -11.93 -4.48 20.16
C ASN A 142 -12.50 -4.79 18.76
N SER A 143 -11.85 -4.21 17.73
CA SER A 143 -12.32 -4.32 16.35
C SER A 143 -12.10 -5.73 15.80
N ASP A 144 -12.96 -6.22 14.90
CA ASP A 144 -12.70 -7.52 14.23
C ASP A 144 -11.34 -7.56 13.52
N LEU A 145 -10.76 -6.40 13.20
CA LEU A 145 -9.42 -6.27 12.64
C LEU A 145 -8.31 -6.74 13.61
N THR A 146 -8.52 -6.69 14.93
CA THR A 146 -7.56 -7.26 15.90
C THR A 146 -7.60 -8.78 15.86
N ARG A 147 -8.80 -9.37 15.74
CA ARG A 147 -8.99 -10.83 15.61
C ARG A 147 -8.29 -11.37 14.37
N PHE A 148 -8.29 -10.61 13.28
CA PHE A 148 -7.60 -10.96 12.03
C PHE A 148 -6.12 -10.54 11.98
N ASN A 149 -5.54 -10.03 13.08
CA ASN A 149 -4.16 -9.57 13.14
C ASN A 149 -3.80 -8.61 11.97
N PHE A 150 -4.70 -7.67 11.68
CA PHE A 150 -4.64 -6.81 10.48
C PHE A 150 -3.38 -5.94 10.43
N VAL A 151 -2.99 -5.35 11.57
CA VAL A 151 -1.70 -4.64 11.71
C VAL A 151 -0.65 -5.64 12.17
N ARG A 152 0.11 -6.17 11.22
CA ARG A 152 0.95 -7.36 11.42
C ARG A 152 2.39 -7.05 11.85
N LYS A 153 3.37 -6.99 10.93
CA LYS A 153 4.76 -6.59 11.26
C LYS A 153 5.06 -5.14 10.90
N GLY A 154 4.57 -4.69 9.75
CA GLY A 154 4.83 -3.36 9.19
C GLY A 154 6.30 -3.01 9.07
N VAL A 155 7.06 -3.97 8.54
CA VAL A 155 8.45 -3.84 8.14
C VAL A 155 8.52 -3.88 6.61
N VAL A 156 9.58 -3.33 6.04
CA VAL A 156 9.94 -3.49 4.63
C VAL A 156 10.84 -4.71 4.50
N GLY A 157 10.64 -5.53 3.48
CA GLY A 157 11.53 -6.66 3.19
C GLY A 157 11.09 -8.00 3.79
N GLU A 158 9.87 -8.11 4.33
CA GLU A 158 9.41 -9.39 4.88
C GLU A 158 9.25 -10.47 3.79
N TRP A 159 9.08 -10.04 2.55
CA TRP A 159 8.98 -10.91 1.37
C TRP A 159 10.08 -11.96 1.24
N CYS A 160 11.30 -11.69 1.74
CA CYS A 160 12.41 -12.65 1.67
C CYS A 160 12.14 -13.98 2.41
N ASN A 161 11.18 -14.00 3.34
CA ASN A 161 10.80 -15.21 4.08
C ASN A 161 9.78 -16.09 3.35
N TYR A 162 9.25 -15.63 2.21
CA TYR A 162 8.16 -16.29 1.48
C TYR A 162 8.55 -16.61 0.04
N PHE A 163 9.35 -15.77 -0.59
CA PHE A 163 9.70 -15.90 -1.99
C PHE A 163 10.88 -16.87 -2.19
N SER A 164 10.69 -17.83 -3.08
CA SER A 164 11.81 -18.56 -3.71
C SER A 164 12.46 -17.74 -4.82
N PRO A 165 13.68 -18.09 -5.28
CA PRO A 165 14.30 -17.44 -6.43
C PRO A 165 13.44 -17.50 -7.71
N GLN A 166 12.64 -18.56 -7.89
CA GLN A 166 11.71 -18.71 -9.00
C GLN A 166 10.53 -17.74 -8.88
N ASP A 167 9.97 -17.59 -7.67
CA ASP A 167 8.89 -16.63 -7.40
C ASP A 167 9.31 -15.19 -7.68
N ILE A 168 10.54 -14.84 -7.29
CA ILE A 168 11.14 -13.53 -7.56
C ILE A 168 11.19 -13.29 -9.07
N LYS A 169 11.73 -14.23 -9.84
CA LYS A 169 11.81 -14.11 -11.31
C LYS A 169 10.44 -13.94 -11.96
N LYS A 170 9.43 -14.69 -11.50
CA LYS A 170 8.06 -14.58 -12.02
C LYS A 170 7.49 -13.19 -11.79
N LEU A 171 7.54 -12.69 -10.55
CA LEU A 171 6.97 -11.40 -10.22
C LEU A 171 7.76 -10.24 -10.86
N ASP A 172 9.10 -10.34 -10.91
CA ASP A 172 9.94 -9.33 -11.55
C ASP A 172 9.67 -9.23 -13.05
N ALA A 173 9.40 -10.36 -13.73
CA ALA A 173 8.99 -10.34 -15.12
C ALA A 173 7.66 -9.59 -15.32
N ALA A 174 6.67 -9.85 -14.47
CA ALA A 174 5.38 -9.15 -14.51
C ALA A 174 5.50 -7.65 -14.19
N VAL A 175 6.35 -7.29 -13.21
CA VAL A 175 6.66 -5.89 -12.88
C VAL A 175 7.31 -5.20 -14.08
N LYS A 176 8.30 -5.84 -14.70
CA LYS A 176 8.97 -5.29 -15.88
C LYS A 176 8.03 -5.12 -17.06
N GLU A 177 7.15 -6.08 -17.29
CA GLU A 177 6.15 -6.02 -18.37
C GLU A 177 5.19 -4.83 -18.19
N LYS A 178 4.67 -4.63 -16.98
CA LYS A 178 3.59 -3.66 -16.71
C LYS A 178 4.06 -2.26 -16.32
N LEU A 179 5.25 -2.16 -15.72
CA LEU A 179 5.77 -0.92 -15.14
C LEU A 179 7.17 -0.56 -15.67
N GLY A 180 7.79 -1.38 -16.51
CA GLY A 180 9.17 -1.21 -16.96
C GLY A 180 9.40 -0.03 -17.91
N ASP A 181 8.34 0.56 -18.46
CA ASP A 181 8.34 1.79 -19.25
C ASP A 181 8.11 3.06 -18.39
N THR A 182 7.88 2.91 -17.09
CA THR A 182 7.69 4.01 -16.14
C THR A 182 8.99 4.35 -15.39
N ASP A 183 8.99 5.50 -14.70
CA ASP A 183 10.07 5.93 -13.81
C ASP A 183 9.90 5.44 -12.36
N ILE A 184 8.98 4.51 -12.09
CA ILE A 184 8.76 3.99 -10.75
C ILE A 184 9.96 3.18 -10.26
N VAL A 185 10.41 3.50 -9.04
CA VAL A 185 11.45 2.73 -8.35
C VAL A 185 10.89 2.21 -7.04
N PHE A 186 11.00 0.89 -6.85
CA PHE A 186 10.61 0.23 -5.62
C PHE A 186 11.82 0.01 -4.72
N ASP A 187 11.66 0.34 -3.44
CA ASP A 187 12.57 -0.06 -2.37
C ASP A 187 12.12 -1.44 -1.85
N TYR A 188 12.95 -2.46 -2.03
CA TYR A 188 12.65 -3.81 -1.56
C TYR A 188 13.22 -4.08 -0.15
N GLY A 189 13.84 -3.09 0.48
CA GLY A 189 14.59 -3.20 1.73
C GLY A 189 15.98 -3.81 1.53
N ASP A 190 16.82 -3.68 2.57
CA ASP A 190 18.10 -4.37 2.64
C ASP A 190 17.80 -5.88 2.72
N THR A 191 18.02 -6.59 1.62
CA THR A 191 17.96 -8.05 1.64
C THR A 191 19.06 -8.54 2.57
N ILE A 192 18.68 -9.25 3.64
CA ILE A 192 19.64 -10.12 4.32
C ILE A 192 20.06 -11.12 3.24
N ASP A 193 21.30 -11.01 2.78
CA ASP A 193 21.92 -11.96 1.87
C ASP A 193 21.58 -13.38 2.35
N GLN A 194 20.87 -14.14 1.51
CA GLN A 194 20.67 -15.59 1.69
C GLN A 194 21.77 -16.34 0.95
#